data_AF-A0A7Y8JUV2-F1
#
_entry.id   AF-A0A7Y8JUV2-F1
#
_cell.length_a   1.000
_cell.length_b   1.000
_cell.length_c   1.000
_cell.angle_alpha   90.00
_cell.angle_beta   90.00
_cell.angle_gamma   90.00
#
_symmetry.space_group_name_H-M   'P 1'
#
loop_
_entity.id
_entity.type
_entity.pdbx_description
1 polymer ?
#
loop_
_entity_poly.entity_id
_entity_poly.type
_entity_poly.pdbx_seq_one_letter_code
_entity_poly.pdbx_strand_id
1 'polypeptide(L)'
;MERILNKFGYYKRRKPKRQYKKIEYKTPGAPDENSQRLIELTVEGNEWARNKEDDYRLIGMFFTIVLLIEHKMINLLAVIDELIESRMLGEKIDVFKDFLKLYETEEGESIEEYRLLIQPLNEIKKIRNSMAHDITQRIFSYGSLKQVDSYVKERRPDLHAHFKNCEDEKAKCIGLLAAFGFIFSFEISKLRLCIAN
;
A
#
# COMPACT_ATOMS: atom_id res chain seq x y z
N MET A 1 -43.54 31.63 -11.84
CA MET A 1 -42.21 31.93 -12.41
C MET A 1 -41.11 30.98 -11.93
N GLU A 2 -41.10 30.53 -10.67
CA GLU A 2 -40.08 29.62 -10.12
C GLU A 2 -40.00 28.23 -10.80
N ARG A 3 -41.12 27.69 -11.29
CA ARG A 3 -41.13 26.37 -11.97
C ARG A 3 -40.40 26.36 -13.32
N ILE A 4 -40.25 27.51 -13.99
CA ILE A 4 -39.60 27.60 -15.31
C ILE A 4 -38.08 27.71 -15.15
N LEU A 5 -37.60 28.42 -14.12
CA LEU A 5 -36.17 28.56 -13.81
C LEU A 5 -35.51 27.23 -13.37
N ASN A 6 -36.29 26.31 -12.80
CA ASN A 6 -35.83 24.97 -12.41
C ASN A 6 -35.50 24.07 -13.62
N LYS A 7 -36.02 24.36 -14.81
CA LYS A 7 -35.79 23.57 -16.03
C LYS A 7 -34.45 23.86 -16.70
N PHE A 8 -33.81 25.00 -16.36
CA PHE A 8 -32.56 25.49 -16.96
C PHE A 8 -31.33 25.35 -16.05
N GLY A 9 -31.41 24.60 -14.95
CA GLY A 9 -30.23 24.21 -14.16
C GLY A 9 -29.54 25.32 -13.35
N TYR A 10 -30.14 26.52 -13.24
CA TYR A 10 -29.54 27.68 -12.56
C TYR A 10 -29.54 27.62 -11.03
N TYR A 11 -30.11 26.60 -10.41
CA TYR A 11 -29.95 26.35 -8.97
C TYR A 11 -28.96 25.21 -8.76
N LYS A 12 -27.75 25.54 -8.27
CA LYS A 12 -26.86 24.55 -7.63
C LYS A 12 -27.67 23.83 -6.55
N ARG A 13 -28.05 22.57 -6.78
CA ARG A 13 -28.67 21.72 -5.75
C ARG A 13 -27.79 21.81 -4.51
N ARG A 14 -28.31 22.36 -3.42
CA ARG A 14 -27.60 22.39 -2.14
C ARG A 14 -27.34 20.93 -1.76
N LYS A 15 -26.06 20.52 -1.77
CA LYS A 15 -25.68 19.18 -1.33
C LYS A 15 -26.27 18.97 0.06
N PRO A 16 -26.96 17.85 0.32
CA PRO A 16 -27.53 17.57 1.64
C PRO A 16 -26.44 17.74 2.69
N LYS A 17 -26.73 18.50 3.76
CA LYS A 17 -25.80 18.66 4.87
C LYS A 17 -25.54 17.28 5.45
N ARG A 18 -24.28 16.84 5.42
CA ARG A 18 -23.87 15.59 6.06
C ARG A 18 -24.17 15.70 7.55
N GLN A 19 -24.95 14.77 8.08
CA GLN A 19 -25.22 14.66 9.51
C GLN A 19 -24.34 13.53 10.05
N TYR A 20 -23.46 13.86 11.00
CA TYR A 20 -22.59 12.91 11.67
C TYR A 20 -23.09 12.68 13.09
N LYS A 21 -22.87 11.48 13.65
CA LYS A 21 -23.14 11.21 15.06
C LYS A 21 -22.19 12.04 15.94
N LYS A 22 -22.65 12.44 17.13
CA LYS A 22 -21.80 13.09 18.13
C LYS A 22 -20.75 12.08 18.61
N ILE A 23 -19.48 12.51 18.71
CA ILE A 23 -18.41 11.68 19.27
C ILE A 23 -18.59 11.64 20.80
N GLU A 24 -18.61 10.44 21.37
CA GLU A 24 -18.63 10.22 22.81
C GLU A 24 -17.21 9.87 23.27
N TYR A 25 -16.69 10.63 24.24
CA TYR A 25 -15.34 10.45 24.77
C TYR A 25 -15.38 9.68 26.08
N LYS A 26 -14.48 8.71 26.23
CA LYS A 26 -14.23 8.01 27.50
C LYS A 26 -13.08 8.69 28.24
N THR A 27 -13.13 8.70 29.56
CA THR A 27 -11.97 9.07 30.39
C THR A 27 -10.90 8.00 30.24
N PRO A 28 -9.61 8.34 29.98
CA PRO A 28 -8.53 7.36 29.99
C PRO A 28 -8.48 6.60 31.31
N GLY A 29 -8.23 5.29 31.25
CA GLY A 29 -8.02 4.44 32.42
C GLY A 29 -6.61 4.61 33.01
N ALA A 30 -6.18 3.64 33.81
CA ALA A 30 -4.80 3.57 34.28
C ALA A 30 -3.81 3.36 33.10
N PRO A 31 -2.49 3.67 33.26
CA PRO A 31 -1.50 3.50 32.18
C PRO A 31 -1.50 2.12 31.53
N ASP A 32 -1.62 1.06 32.32
CA ASP A 32 -1.62 -0.32 31.83
C ASP A 32 -2.90 -0.64 31.05
N GLU A 33 -4.05 -0.19 31.55
CA GLU A 33 -5.35 -0.35 30.87
C GLU A 33 -5.38 0.39 29.53
N ASN A 34 -4.80 1.60 29.46
CA ASN A 34 -4.69 2.36 28.23
C ASN A 34 -3.75 1.69 27.23
N SER A 35 -2.64 1.12 27.71
CA SER A 35 -1.66 0.41 26.89
C SER A 35 -2.28 -0.84 26.28
N GLN A 36 -2.99 -1.63 27.09
CA GLN A 36 -3.73 -2.79 26.62
C GLN A 36 -4.80 -2.40 25.60
N ARG A 37 -5.57 -1.34 25.87
CA ARG A 37 -6.61 -0.87 24.96
C ARG A 37 -6.04 -0.38 23.62
N LEU A 38 -4.87 0.27 23.65
CA LEU A 38 -4.17 0.69 22.45
C LEU A 38 -3.76 -0.52 21.59
N ILE A 39 -3.24 -1.59 22.22
CA ILE A 39 -2.92 -2.84 21.54
C ILE A 39 -4.18 -3.40 20.89
N GLU A 40 -5.29 -3.52 21.63
CA GLU A 40 -6.56 -4.02 21.11
C GLU A 40 -7.07 -3.27 19.88
N LEU A 41 -7.05 -1.93 19.93
CA LEU A 41 -7.45 -1.09 18.79
C LEU A 41 -6.48 -1.20 17.61
N THR A 42 -5.19 -1.38 17.88
CA THR A 42 -4.16 -1.52 16.84
C THR A 42 -4.30 -2.84 16.08
N VAL A 43 -4.73 -3.90 16.76
CA VAL A 43 -4.95 -5.23 16.17
C VAL A 43 -6.39 -5.47 15.73
N GLU A 44 -7.28 -4.49 15.86
CA GLU A 44 -8.68 -4.62 15.46
C GLU A 44 -8.77 -4.93 13.94
N GLY A 45 -9.40 -6.06 13.60
CA GLY A 45 -9.42 -6.59 12.22
C GLY A 45 -8.17 -7.41 11.82
N ASN A 46 -7.17 -7.51 12.70
CA ASN A 46 -5.94 -8.30 12.55
C ASN A 46 -5.61 -9.01 13.88
N GLU A 47 -6.60 -9.72 14.45
CA GLU A 47 -6.51 -10.32 15.80
C GLU A 47 -5.32 -11.27 15.97
N TRP A 48 -4.81 -11.81 14.87
CA TRP A 48 -3.59 -12.62 14.84
C TRP A 48 -2.37 -11.87 15.36
N ALA A 49 -2.29 -10.55 15.26
CA ALA A 49 -1.14 -9.81 15.75
C ALA A 49 -1.06 -9.84 17.30
N ARG A 50 -2.17 -10.06 18.03
CA ARG A 50 -2.38 -9.80 19.48
C ARG A 50 -1.40 -10.43 20.48
N ASN A 51 -0.50 -11.30 20.02
CA ASN A 51 0.56 -11.92 20.83
C ASN A 51 1.97 -11.35 20.54
N LYS A 52 2.11 -10.24 19.79
CA LYS A 52 3.40 -9.64 19.38
C LYS A 52 3.61 -8.25 19.97
N GLU A 53 3.71 -8.16 21.29
CA GLU A 53 3.83 -6.90 22.07
C GLU A 53 4.82 -5.86 21.50
N ASP A 54 5.99 -6.28 21.02
CA ASP A 54 7.03 -5.37 20.52
C ASP A 54 6.99 -5.07 19.02
N ASP A 55 6.04 -5.66 18.30
CA ASP A 55 6.21 -5.93 16.87
C ASP A 55 5.01 -5.48 16.02
N TYR A 56 3.93 -5.00 16.66
CA TYR A 56 2.75 -4.41 16.01
C TYR A 56 3.06 -3.21 15.12
N ARG A 57 3.96 -2.33 15.56
CA ARG A 57 4.32 -1.12 14.80
C ARG A 57 4.94 -1.51 13.47
N LEU A 58 5.83 -2.50 13.49
CA LEU A 58 6.48 -3.02 12.30
C LEU A 58 5.45 -3.65 11.35
N ILE A 59 4.54 -4.47 11.89
CA ILE A 59 3.44 -5.09 11.14
C ILE A 59 2.56 -4.01 10.50
N GLY A 60 2.11 -3.04 11.29
CA GLY A 60 1.26 -1.94 10.82
C GLY A 60 1.93 -1.11 9.72
N MET A 61 3.21 -0.77 9.90
CA MET A 61 4.00 -0.07 8.87
C MET A 61 4.11 -0.89 7.58
N PHE A 62 4.42 -2.18 7.69
CA PHE A 62 4.50 -3.09 6.55
C PHE A 62 3.17 -3.16 5.80
N PHE A 63 2.05 -3.44 6.48
CA PHE A 63 0.75 -3.53 5.85
C PHE A 63 0.31 -2.19 5.26
N THR A 64 0.65 -1.06 5.89
CA THR A 64 0.38 0.27 5.32
C THR A 64 1.09 0.47 3.99
N ILE A 65 2.37 0.06 3.89
CA ILE A 65 3.13 0.11 2.63
C ILE A 65 2.52 -0.81 1.57
N VAL A 66 2.13 -2.04 1.96
CA VAL A 66 1.46 -2.99 1.06
C VAL A 66 0.14 -2.43 0.54
N LEU A 67 -0.69 -1.83 1.41
CA LEU A 67 -1.95 -1.21 1.02
C LEU A 67 -1.74 -0.04 0.06
N LEU A 68 -0.68 0.75 0.25
CA LEU A 68 -0.31 1.81 -0.70
C LEU A 68 0.05 1.23 -2.08
N ILE A 69 0.86 0.17 -2.11
CA ILE A 69 1.22 -0.55 -3.36
C ILE A 69 -0.04 -1.09 -4.03
N GLU A 70 -0.91 -1.78 -3.29
CA GLU A 70 -2.17 -2.32 -3.81
C GLU A 70 -3.06 -1.21 -4.37
N HIS A 71 -3.17 -0.08 -3.68
CA HIS A 71 -3.95 1.06 -4.16
C HIS A 71 -3.42 1.61 -5.49
N LYS A 72 -2.09 1.72 -5.65
CA LYS A 72 -1.49 2.13 -6.93
C LYS A 72 -1.73 1.12 -8.04
N MET A 73 -1.66 -0.17 -7.73
CA MET A 73 -1.98 -1.22 -8.70
C MET A 73 -3.44 -1.16 -9.13
N ILE A 74 -4.39 -1.06 -8.20
CA ILE A 74 -5.83 -0.93 -8.51
C ILE A 74 -6.07 0.23 -9.47
N ASN A 75 -5.48 1.38 -9.17
CA ASN A 75 -5.62 2.59 -9.98
C ASN A 75 -5.10 2.44 -11.42
N LEU A 76 -4.07 1.62 -11.65
CA LEU A 76 -3.57 1.32 -12.99
C LEU A 76 -4.44 0.26 -13.68
N LEU A 77 -4.71 -0.83 -12.97
CA LEU A 77 -5.22 -2.08 -13.54
C LEU A 77 -6.74 -2.09 -13.73
N ALA A 78 -7.48 -1.16 -13.12
CA ALA A 78 -8.92 -1.02 -13.32
C ALA A 78 -9.31 -0.82 -14.79
N VAL A 79 -8.36 -0.39 -15.63
CA VAL A 79 -8.56 -0.20 -17.08
C VAL A 79 -8.66 -1.52 -17.85
N ILE A 80 -8.16 -2.63 -17.28
CA ILE A 80 -8.24 -3.97 -17.91
C ILE A 80 -9.02 -5.00 -17.07
N ASP A 81 -9.32 -4.70 -15.81
CA ASP A 81 -10.04 -5.60 -14.90
C ASP A 81 -10.92 -4.83 -13.91
N GLU A 82 -12.23 -4.85 -14.15
CA GLU A 82 -13.24 -4.17 -13.31
C GLU A 82 -13.33 -4.75 -11.88
N LEU A 83 -12.87 -5.98 -11.66
CA LEU A 83 -12.94 -6.66 -10.37
C LEU A 83 -11.64 -6.53 -9.57
N ILE A 84 -10.64 -5.80 -10.09
CA ILE A 84 -9.29 -5.72 -9.50
C ILE A 84 -9.27 -5.30 -8.03
N GLU A 85 -10.20 -4.44 -7.60
CA GLU A 85 -10.27 -3.96 -6.21
C GLU A 85 -10.48 -5.13 -5.23
N SER A 86 -11.33 -6.08 -5.59
CA SER A 86 -11.70 -7.23 -4.77
C SER A 86 -10.66 -8.36 -4.75
N ARG A 87 -9.71 -8.35 -5.70
CA ARG A 87 -8.69 -9.39 -5.85
C ARG A 87 -7.64 -9.35 -4.74
N MET A 88 -7.01 -10.46 -4.43
CA MET A 88 -5.89 -10.48 -3.49
C MET A 88 -4.60 -9.94 -4.14
N LEU A 89 -3.65 -9.42 -3.35
CA LEU A 89 -2.34 -8.93 -3.84
C LEU A 89 -1.68 -9.88 -4.87
N GLY A 90 -1.74 -11.19 -4.63
CA GLY A 90 -1.18 -12.18 -5.56
C GLY A 90 -1.80 -12.12 -6.95
N GLU A 91 -3.12 -12.05 -7.03
CA GLU A 91 -3.85 -11.93 -8.28
C GLU A 91 -3.66 -10.56 -8.92
N LYS A 92 -3.57 -9.49 -8.12
CA LYS A 92 -3.23 -8.15 -8.62
C LYS A 92 -1.87 -8.14 -9.33
N ILE A 93 -0.88 -8.86 -8.80
CA ILE A 93 0.44 -9.02 -9.45
C ILE A 93 0.33 -9.79 -10.75
N ASP A 94 -0.53 -10.81 -10.83
CA ASP A 94 -0.74 -11.56 -12.07
C ASP A 94 -1.43 -10.70 -13.14
N VAL A 95 -2.46 -9.93 -12.76
CA VAL A 95 -3.10 -8.95 -13.65
C VAL A 95 -2.10 -7.87 -14.09
N PHE A 96 -1.18 -7.43 -13.23
CA PHE A 96 -0.11 -6.50 -13.63
C PHE A 96 0.83 -7.10 -14.68
N LYS A 97 1.16 -8.39 -14.60
CA LYS A 97 1.94 -9.04 -15.67
C LYS A 97 1.18 -9.06 -16.98
N ASP A 98 -0.12 -9.31 -16.94
CA ASP A 98 -0.95 -9.31 -18.15
C ASP A 98 -1.09 -7.91 -18.73
N PHE A 99 -1.25 -6.89 -17.88
CA PHE A 99 -1.18 -5.49 -18.28
C PHE A 99 0.11 -5.19 -19.04
N LEU A 100 1.28 -5.59 -18.53
CA LEU A 100 2.57 -5.34 -19.20
C LEU A 100 2.74 -6.11 -20.53
N LYS A 101 1.92 -7.13 -20.81
CA LYS A 101 1.89 -7.79 -22.13
C LYS A 101 1.02 -7.03 -23.13
N LEU A 102 0.01 -6.32 -22.63
CA LEU A 102 -0.94 -5.54 -23.43
C LEU A 102 -0.46 -4.10 -23.66
N TYR A 103 0.40 -3.59 -22.78
CA TYR A 103 0.90 -2.23 -22.84
C TYR A 103 1.80 -2.02 -24.07
N GLU A 104 1.46 -1.02 -24.87
CA GLU A 104 2.27 -0.55 -25.99
C GLU A 104 3.20 0.56 -25.51
N THR A 105 4.50 0.32 -25.56
CA THR A 105 5.52 1.28 -25.08
C THR A 105 5.69 2.45 -26.03
N GLU A 106 5.90 3.64 -25.46
CA GLU A 106 6.26 4.84 -26.23
C GLU A 106 7.75 4.86 -26.61
N GLU A 107 8.14 5.77 -27.50
CA GLU A 107 9.53 5.94 -27.93
C GLU A 107 10.42 6.30 -26.73
N GLY A 108 11.46 5.48 -26.49
CA GLY A 108 12.37 5.64 -25.37
C GLY A 108 11.93 4.96 -24.07
N GLU A 109 10.73 4.34 -24.03
CA GLU A 109 10.34 3.47 -22.92
C GLU A 109 10.83 2.04 -23.10
N SER A 110 11.22 1.41 -21.99
CA SER A 110 11.60 -0.01 -21.97
C SER A 110 10.64 -0.79 -21.08
N ILE A 111 9.89 -1.71 -21.68
CA ILE A 111 8.97 -2.60 -20.93
C ILE A 111 9.71 -3.45 -19.89
N GLU A 112 10.99 -3.75 -20.14
CA GLU A 112 11.82 -4.51 -19.21
C GLU A 112 12.02 -3.79 -17.89
N GLU A 113 12.10 -2.45 -17.90
CA GLU A 113 12.20 -1.68 -16.66
C GLU A 113 10.98 -1.85 -15.75
N TYR A 114 9.80 -1.95 -16.34
CA TYR A 114 8.56 -2.22 -15.61
C TYR A 114 8.46 -3.68 -15.16
N ARG A 115 8.99 -4.63 -15.94
CA ARG A 115 9.06 -6.05 -15.56
C ARG A 115 9.94 -6.28 -14.33
N LEU A 116 10.98 -5.46 -14.12
CA LEU A 116 11.84 -5.54 -12.93
C LEU A 116 11.08 -5.30 -11.61
N LEU A 117 9.93 -4.61 -11.64
CA LEU A 117 9.07 -4.41 -10.46
C LEU A 117 8.46 -5.72 -9.94
N ILE A 118 8.32 -6.75 -10.79
CA ILE A 118 7.62 -8.00 -10.47
C ILE A 118 8.35 -8.79 -9.37
N GLN A 119 9.68 -8.81 -9.37
CA GLN A 119 10.46 -9.59 -8.40
C GLN A 119 10.30 -9.04 -6.97
N PRO A 120 10.50 -7.74 -6.71
CA PRO A 120 10.16 -7.12 -5.43
C PRO A 120 8.71 -7.36 -4.99
N LEU A 121 7.73 -7.23 -5.89
CA LEU A 121 6.31 -7.48 -5.56
C LEU A 121 6.06 -8.93 -5.10
N ASN A 122 6.67 -9.90 -5.77
CA ASN A 122 6.56 -11.30 -5.37
C ASN A 122 7.24 -11.58 -4.02
N GLU A 123 8.35 -10.91 -3.72
CA GLU A 123 9.01 -10.98 -2.42
C GLU A 123 8.10 -10.42 -1.31
N ILE A 124 7.49 -9.25 -1.52
CA ILE A 124 6.52 -8.64 -0.61
C ILE A 124 5.30 -9.54 -0.41
N LYS A 125 4.77 -10.13 -1.49
CA LYS A 125 3.66 -11.11 -1.43
C LYS A 125 4.02 -12.29 -0.54
N LYS A 126 5.23 -12.85 -0.69
CA LYS A 126 5.68 -13.99 0.13
C LYS A 126 5.73 -13.62 1.60
N ILE A 127 6.30 -12.45 1.94
CA ILE A 127 6.35 -11.96 3.32
C ILE A 127 4.94 -11.79 3.89
N ARG A 128 4.04 -11.10 3.16
CA ARG A 128 2.64 -10.90 3.58
C ARG A 128 1.94 -12.24 3.85
N ASN A 129 2.08 -13.20 2.93
CA ASN A 129 1.45 -14.51 3.08
C ASN A 129 2.04 -15.29 4.27
N SER A 130 3.35 -15.25 4.46
CA SER A 130 4.01 -15.88 5.60
C SER A 130 3.47 -15.34 6.92
N MET A 131 3.34 -14.02 7.02
CA MET A 131 2.79 -13.35 8.20
C MET A 131 1.30 -13.67 8.43
N ALA A 132 0.52 -13.86 7.35
CA ALA A 132 -0.89 -14.22 7.44
C ALA A 132 -1.11 -15.69 7.85
N HIS A 133 -0.17 -16.59 7.50
CA HIS A 133 -0.31 -18.03 7.76
C HIS A 133 0.34 -18.49 9.07
N ASP A 134 1.45 -17.88 9.50
CA ASP A 134 2.17 -18.28 10.71
C ASP A 134 2.38 -17.09 11.65
N ILE A 135 1.49 -17.05 12.64
CA ILE A 135 1.40 -16.01 13.65
C ILE A 135 2.63 -16.04 14.57
N THR A 136 3.37 -17.14 14.65
CA THR A 136 4.51 -17.31 15.57
C THR A 136 5.86 -16.98 14.94
N GLN A 137 5.93 -16.84 13.61
CA GLN A 137 7.19 -16.54 12.91
C GLN A 137 7.65 -15.10 13.11
N ARG A 138 8.98 -14.92 13.13
CA ARG A 138 9.64 -13.60 13.06
C ARG A 138 9.11 -12.86 11.82
N ILE A 139 8.76 -11.59 12.01
CA ILE A 139 8.02 -10.78 11.03
C ILE A 139 8.69 -10.79 9.65
N PHE A 140 9.94 -10.37 9.56
CA PHE A 140 10.86 -10.56 8.44
C PHE A 140 12.18 -9.89 8.85
N SER A 141 13.28 -10.28 8.20
CA SER A 141 14.60 -9.65 8.38
C SER A 141 15.05 -8.98 7.11
N TYR A 142 16.12 -8.18 7.17
CA TYR A 142 16.65 -7.51 5.99
C TYR A 142 17.10 -8.52 4.92
N GLY A 143 17.59 -9.69 5.35
CA GLY A 143 17.92 -10.80 4.45
C GLY A 143 16.73 -11.42 3.71
N SER A 144 15.49 -11.08 4.11
CA SER A 144 14.25 -11.51 3.44
C SER A 144 13.82 -10.54 2.32
N LEU A 145 14.49 -9.41 2.17
CA LEU A 145 14.16 -8.32 1.25
C LEU A 145 15.22 -8.16 0.13
N LYS A 146 15.76 -9.26 -0.38
CA LYS A 146 16.91 -9.23 -1.32
C LYS A 146 16.53 -8.60 -2.66
N GLN A 147 15.35 -8.92 -3.17
CA GLN A 147 14.87 -8.39 -4.45
C GLN A 147 14.55 -6.91 -4.32
N VAL A 148 13.86 -6.52 -3.24
CA VAL A 148 13.59 -5.11 -2.93
C VAL A 148 14.90 -4.33 -2.75
N ASP A 149 15.86 -4.87 -2.00
CA ASP A 149 17.17 -4.24 -1.77
C ASP A 149 17.93 -3.99 -3.06
N SER A 150 18.04 -5.03 -3.90
CA SER A 150 18.76 -4.97 -5.17
C SER A 150 18.12 -3.93 -6.09
N TYR A 151 16.78 -3.93 -6.17
CA TYR A 151 16.03 -2.99 -7.00
C TYR A 151 16.22 -1.54 -6.53
N VAL A 152 16.08 -1.26 -5.24
CA VAL A 152 16.24 0.11 -4.70
C VAL A 152 17.68 0.59 -4.85
N LYS A 153 18.67 -0.28 -4.62
CA LYS A 153 20.09 0.04 -4.79
C LYS A 153 20.43 0.43 -6.23
N GLU A 154 19.84 -0.25 -7.21
CA GLU A 154 20.04 0.04 -8.62
C GLU A 154 19.33 1.32 -9.05
N ARG A 155 18.06 1.51 -8.68
CA ARG A 155 17.24 2.63 -9.17
C ARG A 155 17.47 3.94 -8.42
N ARG A 156 17.78 3.89 -7.12
CA ARG A 156 18.02 5.05 -6.25
C ARG A 156 19.19 4.77 -5.29
N PRO A 157 20.44 4.65 -5.82
CA PRO A 157 21.62 4.41 -5.00
C PRO A 157 21.86 5.50 -3.95
N ASP A 158 21.44 6.73 -4.24
CA ASP A 158 21.45 7.86 -3.32
C ASP A 158 20.57 7.61 -2.09
N LEU A 159 19.33 7.14 -2.31
CA LEU A 159 18.40 6.81 -1.23
C LEU A 159 18.88 5.58 -0.46
N HIS A 160 19.36 4.56 -1.18
CA HIS A 160 19.88 3.33 -0.60
C HIS A 160 21.07 3.58 0.33
N ALA A 161 21.97 4.50 -0.03
CA ALA A 161 23.12 4.86 0.78
C ALA A 161 22.76 5.39 2.17
N HIS A 162 21.56 5.94 2.36
CA HIS A 162 21.09 6.41 3.67
C HIS A 162 20.66 5.28 4.61
N PHE A 163 20.39 4.07 4.11
CA PHE A 163 19.99 2.93 4.94
C PHE A 163 21.09 2.43 5.89
N LYS A 164 22.35 2.81 5.65
CA LYS A 164 23.45 2.57 6.59
C LYS A 164 23.32 3.38 7.89
N ASN A 165 22.52 4.44 7.87
CA ASN A 165 22.29 5.33 9.01
C ASN A 165 21.04 4.95 9.81
N CYS A 166 20.31 3.88 9.42
CA CYS A 166 19.17 3.41 10.19
C CYS A 166 19.62 2.89 11.56
N GLU A 167 18.86 3.22 12.60
CA GLU A 167 19.18 2.89 14.00
C GLU A 167 19.25 1.37 14.24
N ASP A 168 18.35 0.62 13.60
CA ASP A 168 18.29 -0.83 13.71
C ASP A 168 17.87 -1.52 12.39
N GLU A 169 17.91 -2.84 12.40
CA GLU A 169 17.52 -3.67 11.24
C GLU A 169 16.04 -3.51 10.87
N LYS A 170 15.15 -3.30 11.84
CA LYS A 170 13.70 -3.15 11.61
C LYS A 170 13.41 -1.86 10.86
N ALA A 171 13.98 -0.75 11.31
CA ALA A 171 13.94 0.55 10.67
C ALA A 171 14.52 0.49 9.26
N LYS A 172 15.63 -0.24 9.07
CA LYS A 172 16.21 -0.48 7.75
C LYS A 172 15.25 -1.22 6.82
N CYS A 173 14.57 -2.26 7.29
CA CYS A 173 13.61 -3.01 6.48
C CYS A 173 12.42 -2.14 6.07
N ILE A 174 11.83 -1.38 7.00
CA ILE A 174 10.72 -0.47 6.70
C ILE A 174 11.15 0.66 5.77
N GLY A 175 12.33 1.26 6.00
CA GLY A 175 12.89 2.28 5.12
C GLY A 175 13.07 1.75 3.69
N LEU A 176 13.60 0.54 3.55
CA LEU A 176 13.78 -0.12 2.25
C LEU A 176 12.42 -0.39 1.55
N LEU A 177 11.45 -0.95 2.27
CA LEU A 177 10.10 -1.19 1.75
C LEU A 177 9.39 0.10 1.36
N ALA A 178 9.52 1.16 2.16
CA ALA A 178 8.94 2.47 1.88
C ALA A 178 9.57 3.09 0.63
N ALA A 179 10.91 3.03 0.51
CA ALA A 179 11.63 3.50 -0.67
C ALA A 179 11.16 2.79 -1.94
N PHE A 180 11.04 1.45 -1.90
CA PHE A 180 10.47 0.70 -3.00
C PHE A 180 9.03 1.13 -3.29
N GLY A 181 8.16 1.26 -2.27
CA GLY A 181 6.77 1.71 -2.46
C GLY A 181 6.66 3.08 -3.15
N PHE A 182 7.56 4.01 -2.83
CA PHE A 182 7.64 5.32 -3.50
C PHE A 182 8.12 5.22 -4.94
N ILE A 183 9.21 4.48 -5.20
CA ILE A 183 9.72 4.25 -6.56
C ILE A 183 8.64 3.56 -7.40
N PHE A 184 8.06 2.48 -6.89
CA PHE A 184 6.96 1.75 -7.51
C PHE A 184 5.78 2.65 -7.86
N SER A 185 5.36 3.53 -6.93
CA SER A 185 4.27 4.47 -7.16
C SER A 185 4.57 5.41 -8.32
N PHE A 186 5.81 5.89 -8.42
CA PHE A 186 6.24 6.75 -9.53
C PHE A 186 6.27 5.97 -10.86
N GLU A 187 6.89 4.79 -10.87
CA GLU A 187 7.01 3.95 -12.07
C GLU A 187 5.65 3.55 -12.64
N ILE A 188 4.71 3.10 -11.81
CA ILE A 188 3.34 2.78 -12.24
C ILE A 188 2.57 4.01 -12.70
N SER A 189 2.82 5.18 -12.11
CA SER A 189 2.13 6.41 -12.54
C SER A 189 2.53 6.81 -13.96
N LYS A 190 3.78 6.53 -14.39
CA LYS A 190 4.21 6.74 -15.79
C LYS A 190 3.35 5.94 -16.76
N LEU A 191 3.14 4.65 -16.48
CA LEU A 191 2.29 3.77 -17.29
C LEU A 191 0.84 4.28 -17.44
N ARG A 192 0.37 5.08 -16.48
CA ARG A 192 -1.00 5.62 -16.52
C ARG A 192 -1.12 6.92 -17.31
N LEU A 193 -0.04 7.67 -17.53
CA LEU A 193 -0.10 9.00 -18.17
C LEU A 193 -0.81 8.97 -19.52
N CYS A 194 -0.63 7.89 -20.27
CA CYS A 194 -1.10 7.77 -21.65
C CYS A 194 -2.34 6.89 -21.80
N ILE A 195 -2.96 6.47 -20.69
CA ILE A 195 -4.17 5.63 -20.68
C ILE A 195 -5.40 6.52 -20.46
N ALA A 196 -6.35 6.47 -21.40
CA ALA A 196 -7.63 7.15 -21.25
C ALA A 196 -8.46 6.51 -20.10
N ASN A 197 -9.03 7.35 -19.23
CA ASN A 197 -9.94 6.90 -18.15
C ASN A 197 -11.29 6.43 -18.70
#